data_AF-A0A497C007-F1
#
_entry.id   AF-A0A497C007-F1
#
_cell.length_a   1.000
_cell.length_b   1.000
_cell.length_c   1.000
_cell.angle_alpha   90.00
_cell.angle_beta   90.00
_cell.angle_gamma   90.00
#
_symmetry.space_group_name_H-M   'P 1'
#
loop_
_entity.id
_entity.type
_entity.pdbx_description
1 polymer ?
#
loop_
_entity_poly.entity_id
_entity_poly.type
_entity_poly.pdbx_seq_one_letter_code
_entity_poly.pdbx_strand_id
1 'polypeptide(L)'
;MRLYYYAVLGAMGGLIGWQASNAIGLSFWSNLYLSEIVVGGLIGMSIGALIGLSEGLNSRNFLQILKSTLFSGGLGLIGGAIGLPIAEGLFLFLGGGVLGRAIGWAVFGLLIGAALAITSGNEALKPALGVAIGGLLGGIVLESVRA
;
A
#
# COMPACT_ATOMS: atom_id res chain seq x y z
N MET A 1 -7.19 16.29 10.81
CA MET A 1 -8.00 16.24 9.57
C MET A 1 -7.31 15.45 8.45
N ARG A 2 -6.12 15.84 7.94
CA ARG A 2 -5.47 15.14 6.79
C ARG A 2 -5.11 13.66 7.01
N LEU A 3 -4.74 13.25 8.24
CA LEU A 3 -4.44 11.84 8.57
C LEU A 3 -5.60 10.89 8.22
N TYR A 4 -6.83 11.28 8.58
CA TYR A 4 -8.02 10.47 8.32
C TYR A 4 -8.23 10.25 6.81
N TYR A 5 -8.08 11.30 6.01
CA TYR A 5 -8.19 11.19 4.55
C TYR A 5 -7.14 10.26 3.95
N TYR A 6 -5.88 10.36 4.39
CA TYR A 6 -4.83 9.47 3.89
C TYR A 6 -5.03 8.02 4.31
N ALA A 7 -5.54 7.77 5.53
CA ALA A 7 -5.86 6.42 5.97
C ALA A 7 -6.99 5.81 5.13
N VAL A 8 -8.08 6.56 4.90
CA VAL A 8 -9.22 6.09 4.09
C VAL A 8 -8.81 5.90 2.63
N LEU A 9 -8.11 6.86 2.02
CA LEU A 9 -7.64 6.76 0.64
C LEU A 9 -6.62 5.63 0.46
N GLY A 10 -5.74 5.43 1.45
CA GLY A 10 -4.82 4.31 1.47
C GLY A 10 -5.55 2.96 1.56
N ALA A 11 -6.56 2.85 2.42
CA ALA A 11 -7.38 1.64 2.49
C ALA A 11 -8.14 1.36 1.18
N MET A 12 -8.75 2.39 0.58
CA MET A 12 -9.42 2.28 -0.72
C MET A 12 -8.44 1.87 -1.83
N GLY A 13 -7.26 2.49 -1.87
CA GLY A 13 -6.21 2.16 -2.85
C GLY A 13 -5.70 0.75 -2.68
N GLY A 14 -5.56 0.30 -1.42
CA GLY A 14 -5.20 -1.07 -1.09
C GLY A 14 -6.21 -2.08 -1.63
N LEU A 15 -7.51 -1.84 -1.38
CA LEU A 15 -8.59 -2.69 -1.88
C LEU A 15 -8.67 -2.70 -3.40
N ILE A 16 -8.55 -1.54 -4.06
CA ILE A 16 -8.58 -1.43 -5.52
C ILE A 16 -7.40 -2.19 -6.13
N GLY A 17 -6.18 -1.98 -5.61
CA GLY A 17 -4.99 -2.66 -6.09
C GLY A 17 -5.06 -4.17 -5.87
N TRP A 18 -5.62 -4.60 -4.73
CA TRP A 18 -5.84 -6.02 -4.46
C TRP A 18 -6.86 -6.64 -5.42
N GLN A 19 -8.00 -6.01 -5.65
CA GLN A 19 -8.99 -6.49 -6.62
C GLN A 19 -8.44 -6.51 -8.04
N ALA A 20 -7.67 -5.50 -8.45
CA ALA A 20 -6.99 -5.49 -9.73
C ALA A 20 -6.02 -6.67 -9.87
N SER A 21 -5.24 -6.96 -8.82
CA SER A 21 -4.32 -8.10 -8.83
C SER A 21 -5.02 -9.45 -8.97
N ASN A 22 -6.17 -9.62 -8.31
CA ASN A 22 -7.01 -10.81 -8.44
C ASN A 22 -7.58 -10.94 -9.86
N ALA A 23 -8.06 -9.85 -10.45
CA ALA A 23 -8.63 -9.84 -11.80
C ALA A 23 -7.59 -10.20 -12.88
N ILE A 24 -6.32 -9.81 -12.68
CA ILE A 24 -5.22 -10.10 -13.62
C ILE A 24 -4.71 -11.55 -13.43
N GLY A 25 -5.12 -12.26 -12.38
CA GLY A 25 -4.70 -13.65 -12.13
C GLY A 25 -3.22 -13.77 -11.76
N LEU A 26 -2.61 -12.70 -11.23
CA LEU A 26 -1.19 -12.67 -10.86
C LEU A 26 -0.85 -13.66 -9.73
N SER A 27 -1.84 -14.05 -8.93
CA SER A 27 -1.72 -15.07 -7.89
C SER A 27 -1.45 -16.48 -8.40
N PHE A 28 -1.50 -16.72 -9.72
CA PHE A 28 -1.27 -18.05 -10.33
C PHE A 28 0.10 -18.21 -10.99
N TRP A 29 1.01 -17.25 -10.83
CA TRP A 29 2.35 -17.34 -11.40
C TRP A 29 3.23 -18.32 -10.63
N SER A 30 4.02 -19.12 -11.34
CA SER A 30 4.85 -20.20 -10.77
C SER A 30 6.01 -19.73 -9.88
N ASN A 31 6.30 -18.42 -9.85
CA ASN A 31 7.35 -17.84 -9.02
C ASN A 31 6.74 -16.85 -8.01
N LEU A 32 6.67 -17.30 -6.76
CA LEU A 32 6.07 -16.60 -5.62
C LEU A 32 6.61 -15.17 -5.45
N TYR A 33 7.94 -15.00 -5.52
CA TYR A 33 8.58 -13.69 -5.35
C TYR A 33 8.24 -12.70 -6.48
N LEU A 34 8.18 -13.17 -7.73
CA LEU A 34 7.79 -12.31 -8.86
C LEU A 34 6.33 -11.90 -8.75
N SER A 35 5.45 -12.80 -8.33
CA SER A 35 4.04 -12.49 -8.07
C SER A 35 3.92 -11.40 -6.99
N GLU A 36 4.64 -11.54 -5.88
CA GLU A 36 4.60 -10.56 -4.78
C GLU A 36 5.15 -9.19 -5.16
N ILE A 37 6.22 -9.13 -5.96
CA ILE A 37 6.74 -7.85 -6.46
C ILE A 37 5.68 -7.14 -7.31
N VAL A 38 5.02 -7.85 -8.22
CA VAL A 38 4.03 -7.26 -9.13
C VAL A 38 2.74 -6.88 -8.39
N VAL A 39 2.23 -7.77 -7.54
CA VAL A 39 1.03 -7.53 -6.71
C VAL A 39 1.28 -6.38 -5.74
N GLY A 40 2.42 -6.40 -5.04
CA GLY A 40 2.86 -5.35 -4.14
C GLY A 40 2.97 -4.01 -4.85
N GLY A 41 3.58 -4.01 -6.05
CA GLY A 41 3.69 -2.82 -6.90
C GLY A 41 2.34 -2.26 -7.33
N LEU A 42 1.39 -3.11 -7.75
CA LEU A 42 0.03 -2.68 -8.13
C LEU A 42 -0.74 -2.07 -6.95
N ILE A 43 -0.65 -2.70 -5.78
CA ILE A 43 -1.27 -2.21 -4.55
C ILE A 43 -0.65 -0.86 -4.14
N GLY A 44 0.67 -0.81 -4.09
CA GLY A 44 1.40 0.40 -3.75
C GLY A 44 1.15 1.55 -4.74
N MET A 45 1.09 1.27 -6.04
CA MET A 45 0.74 2.24 -7.08
C MET A 45 -0.66 2.80 -6.86
N SER A 46 -1.64 1.95 -6.56
CA SER A 46 -3.03 2.35 -6.32
C SER A 46 -3.15 3.26 -5.09
N ILE A 47 -2.45 2.91 -4.01
CA ILE A 47 -2.36 3.72 -2.78
C ILE A 47 -1.72 5.08 -3.07
N GLY A 48 -0.54 5.07 -3.70
CA GLY A 48 0.21 6.28 -4.01
C GLY A 48 -0.53 7.22 -4.97
N ALA A 49 -1.23 6.66 -5.97
CA ALA A 49 -2.02 7.44 -6.91
C ALA A 49 -3.18 8.16 -6.22
N LEU A 50 -3.95 7.48 -5.36
CA LEU A 50 -5.06 8.10 -4.64
C LEU A 50 -4.59 9.17 -3.65
N ILE A 51 -3.48 8.92 -2.95
CA ILE A 51 -2.88 9.90 -2.05
C ILE A 51 -2.40 11.14 -2.84
N GLY A 52 -1.63 10.93 -3.93
CA GLY A 52 -1.15 12.03 -4.78
C GLY A 52 -2.29 12.81 -5.46
N LEU A 53 -3.36 12.12 -5.87
CA LEU A 53 -4.56 12.76 -6.43
C LEU A 53 -5.19 13.70 -5.40
N SER A 54 -5.32 13.26 -4.14
CA SER A 54 -5.87 14.09 -3.07
C SER A 54 -5.04 15.33 -2.76
N GLU A 55 -3.70 15.22 -2.82
CA GLU A 55 -2.79 16.35 -2.63
C GLU A 55 -2.84 17.32 -3.81
N GLY A 56 -2.88 16.77 -5.02
CA GLY A 56 -3.01 17.52 -6.26
C GLY A 56 -4.30 18.32 -6.35
N LEU A 57 -5.44 17.73 -5.96
CA LEU A 57 -6.74 18.39 -5.99
C LEU A 57 -6.77 19.68 -5.15
N ASN A 58 -6.00 19.71 -4.06
CA ASN A 58 -5.89 20.89 -3.23
C ASN A 58 -5.21 22.08 -3.94
N SER A 59 -4.39 21.80 -4.96
CA SER A 59 -3.68 22.83 -5.75
C SER A 59 -4.54 23.46 -6.86
N ARG A 60 -5.75 22.94 -7.12
CA ARG A 60 -6.69 23.40 -8.19
C ARG A 60 -6.10 23.50 -9.61
N ASN A 61 -4.95 22.87 -9.87
CA ASN A 61 -4.28 22.90 -11.18
C ASN A 61 -4.16 21.47 -11.73
N PHE A 62 -4.71 21.24 -12.92
CA PHE A 62 -4.75 19.92 -13.56
C PHE A 62 -3.36 19.30 -13.78
N LEU A 63 -2.38 20.10 -14.21
CA LEU A 63 -1.00 19.62 -14.39
C LEU A 63 -0.37 19.21 -13.06
N GLN A 64 -0.66 19.96 -11.98
CA GLN A 64 -0.16 19.63 -10.65
C GLN A 64 -0.82 18.35 -10.11
N ILE A 65 -2.11 18.15 -10.39
CA ILE A 65 -2.83 16.91 -10.06
C ILE A 65 -2.15 15.71 -10.73
N LEU A 66 -1.94 15.79 -12.05
CA LEU A 66 -1.35 14.70 -12.81
C LEU A 66 0.07 14.40 -12.34
N LYS A 67 0.90 15.43 -12.13
CA LYS A 67 2.28 15.27 -11.67
C LYS A 67 2.34 14.66 -10.26
N SER A 68 1.51 15.14 -9.32
CA SER A 68 1.48 14.60 -7.96
C SER A 68 0.98 13.16 -7.92
N THR A 69 -0.07 12.85 -8.70
CA THR A 69 -0.62 11.50 -8.84
C THR A 69 0.42 10.54 -9.42
N LEU A 70 1.09 10.93 -10.51
CA LEU A 70 2.05 10.07 -11.20
C LEU A 70 3.30 9.85 -10.35
N PHE A 71 3.81 10.89 -9.70
CA PHE A 71 5.01 10.81 -8.87
C PHE A 71 4.75 10.02 -7.58
N SER A 72 3.64 10.28 -6.89
CA SER A 72 3.24 9.52 -5.70
C SER A 72 2.86 8.07 -6.03
N GLY A 73 2.18 7.85 -7.17
CA GLY A 73 1.91 6.50 -7.68
C GLY A 73 3.19 5.72 -7.99
N GLY A 74 4.20 6.36 -8.58
CA GLY A 74 5.51 5.76 -8.83
C GLY A 74 6.26 5.41 -7.54
N LEU A 75 6.25 6.29 -6.55
CA LEU A 75 6.84 6.01 -5.23
C LEU A 75 6.10 4.86 -4.52
N GLY A 76 4.78 4.88 -4.58
CA GLY A 76 3.94 3.81 -4.06
C GLY A 76 4.24 2.48 -4.74
N LEU A 77 4.43 2.46 -6.06
CA LEU A 77 4.82 1.26 -6.82
C LEU A 77 6.13 0.69 -6.30
N ILE A 78 7.17 1.53 -6.16
CA ILE A 78 8.48 1.08 -5.67
C ILE A 78 8.36 0.56 -4.23
N GLY A 79 7.71 1.32 -3.35
CA GLY A 79 7.51 0.95 -1.96
C GLY A 79 6.72 -0.34 -1.80
N GLY A 80 5.71 -0.56 -2.65
CA GLY A 80 4.90 -1.77 -2.64
C GLY A 80 5.63 -2.98 -3.24
N ALA A 81 6.36 -2.79 -4.35
CA ALA A 81 7.13 -3.84 -5.01
C ALA A 81 8.24 -4.40 -4.11
N ILE A 82 8.84 -3.54 -3.28
CA ILE A 82 9.83 -3.95 -2.28
C ILE A 82 9.15 -4.44 -1.00
N GLY A 83 8.07 -3.77 -0.59
CA GLY A 83 7.45 -4.01 0.70
C GLY A 83 6.73 -5.34 0.81
N LEU A 84 6.05 -5.81 -0.26
CA LEU A 84 5.26 -7.04 -0.16
C LEU A 84 6.15 -8.28 -0.01
N PRO A 85 7.27 -8.44 -0.75
CA PRO A 85 8.23 -9.52 -0.50
C PRO A 85 8.84 -9.49 0.90
N ILE A 86 9.11 -8.31 1.45
CA ILE A 86 9.61 -8.18 2.83
C ILE A 86 8.54 -8.60 3.83
N ALA A 87 7.29 -8.21 3.60
CA ALA A 87 6.16 -8.58 4.44
C ALA A 87 5.88 -10.08 4.42
N GLU A 88 5.96 -10.73 3.26
CA GLU A 88 5.84 -12.19 3.18
C GLU A 88 7.03 -12.89 3.85
N GLY A 89 8.26 -12.41 3.63
CA GLY A 89 9.43 -12.93 4.33
C GLY A 89 9.28 -12.87 5.86
N LEU A 90 8.73 -11.76 6.38
CA LEU A 90 8.36 -11.60 7.79
C LEU A 90 7.26 -12.56 8.23
N PHE A 91 6.23 -12.75 7.41
CA PHE A 91 5.14 -13.69 7.68
C PHE A 91 5.67 -15.12 7.83
N LEU A 92 6.54 -15.55 6.91
CA LEU A 92 7.17 -16.87 6.94
C LEU A 92 8.12 -17.02 8.15
N PHE A 93 8.89 -15.97 8.47
CA PHE A 93 9.80 -15.98 9.61
C PHE A 93 9.07 -16.10 10.96
N LEU A 94 7.89 -15.48 11.09
CA LEU A 94 7.08 -15.53 12.31
C LEU A 94 6.28 -16.83 12.46
N GLY A 95 6.43 -17.79 11.54
CA GLY A 95 5.72 -19.07 11.57
C GLY A 95 4.26 -19.00 11.12
N GLY A 96 3.85 -17.90 10.48
CA GLY A 96 2.50 -17.71 9.94
C GLY A 96 1.44 -17.28 10.98
N GLY A 97 0.17 -17.46 10.61
CA GLY A 97 -1.00 -17.14 11.44
C GLY A 97 -1.45 -15.67 11.43
N VAL A 98 -2.51 -15.38 12.19
CA VAL A 98 -3.19 -14.06 12.24
C VAL A 98 -2.23 -12.93 12.59
N LEU A 99 -1.38 -13.14 13.60
CA LEU A 99 -0.43 -12.11 14.05
C LEU A 99 0.67 -11.88 13.02
N GLY A 100 1.24 -12.94 12.42
CA GLY A 100 2.22 -12.82 11.36
C GLY A 100 1.65 -12.06 10.15
N ARG A 101 0.40 -12.36 9.77
CA ARG A 101 -0.29 -11.69 8.65
C ARG A 101 -0.53 -10.21 8.95
N ALA A 102 -1.05 -9.89 10.13
CA ALA A 102 -1.30 -8.53 10.56
C ALA A 102 0.00 -7.69 10.61
N ILE A 103 1.09 -8.26 11.15
CA ILE A 103 2.40 -7.60 11.21
C ILE A 103 2.97 -7.39 9.79
N GLY A 104 2.88 -8.40 8.91
CA GLY A 104 3.32 -8.29 7.52
C GLY A 104 2.62 -7.15 6.79
N TRP A 105 1.28 -7.08 6.86
CA TRP A 105 0.52 -5.99 6.23
C TRP A 105 0.78 -4.61 6.85
N ALA A 106 1.04 -4.55 8.16
CA ALA A 106 1.43 -3.30 8.81
C ALA A 106 2.80 -2.81 8.31
N VAL A 107 3.79 -3.69 8.24
CA VAL A 107 5.14 -3.37 7.72
C VAL A 107 5.07 -2.98 6.25
N PHE A 108 4.30 -3.71 5.44
CA PHE A 108 4.02 -3.37 4.05
C PHE A 108 3.47 -1.94 3.91
N GLY A 109 2.44 -1.61 4.71
CA GLY A 109 1.85 -0.28 4.72
C GLY A 109 2.82 0.81 5.16
N LEU A 110 3.67 0.52 6.15
CA LEU A 110 4.75 1.43 6.58
C LEU A 110 5.76 1.69 5.46
N LEU A 111 6.16 0.68 4.69
CA LEU A 111 7.13 0.82 3.61
C LEU A 111 6.58 1.65 2.44
N ILE A 112 5.32 1.43 2.07
CA ILE A 112 4.64 2.31 1.09
C ILE A 112 4.57 3.74 1.62
N GLY A 113 4.16 3.90 2.87
CA GLY A 113 4.12 5.20 3.53
C GLY A 113 5.45 5.92 3.59
N ALA A 114 6.54 5.20 3.87
CA ALA A 114 7.89 5.71 3.88
C ALA A 114 8.36 6.10 2.47
N ALA A 115 7.94 5.38 1.42
CA ALA A 115 8.19 5.81 0.06
C ALA A 115 7.44 7.12 -0.26
N LEU A 116 6.19 7.24 0.19
CA LEU A 116 5.37 8.45 0.03
C LEU A 116 5.80 9.62 0.93
N ALA A 117 6.61 9.36 1.97
CA ALA A 117 7.20 10.40 2.81
C ALA A 117 8.05 11.39 2.02
N ILE A 118 8.66 10.92 0.93
CA ILE A 118 9.55 11.71 0.07
C ILE A 118 8.80 12.90 -0.54
N THR A 119 7.51 12.76 -0.85
CA THR A 119 6.68 13.85 -1.39
C THR A 119 6.03 14.72 -0.32
N SER A 120 5.81 14.18 0.87
CA SER A 120 4.98 14.79 1.92
C SER A 120 5.77 15.50 3.03
N GLY A 121 7.11 15.41 3.03
CA GLY A 121 7.99 16.22 3.89
C GLY A 121 7.69 16.04 5.39
N ASN A 122 7.45 17.13 6.12
CA ASN A 122 7.11 17.09 7.56
C ASN A 122 5.78 16.38 7.87
N GLU A 123 4.95 16.09 6.87
CA GLU A 123 3.69 15.34 7.03
C GLU A 123 3.82 13.85 6.70
N ALA A 124 5.03 13.39 6.33
CA ALA A 124 5.38 12.01 5.94
C ALA A 124 4.88 10.89 6.87
N LEU A 125 4.87 11.14 8.18
CA LEU A 125 4.41 10.17 9.17
C LEU A 125 2.90 9.91 9.08
N LYS A 126 2.13 10.86 8.56
CA LYS A 126 0.67 10.75 8.46
C LYS A 126 0.22 9.68 7.45
N PRO A 127 0.69 9.69 6.18
CA PRO A 127 0.36 8.62 5.25
C PRO A 127 0.94 7.27 5.73
N ALA A 128 2.15 7.24 6.29
CA ALA A 128 2.74 5.99 6.77
C ALA A 128 1.93 5.31 7.87
N LEU A 129 1.51 6.06 8.89
CA LEU A 129 0.65 5.51 9.94
C LEU A 129 -0.74 5.12 9.40
N GLY A 130 -1.30 5.91 8.48
CA GLY A 130 -2.60 5.61 7.89
C GLY A 130 -2.63 4.28 7.13
N VAL A 131 -1.65 4.07 6.24
CA VAL A 131 -1.56 2.82 5.47
C VAL A 131 -1.15 1.64 6.36
N ALA A 132 -0.27 1.86 7.34
CA ALA A 132 0.11 0.81 8.30
C ALA A 132 -1.07 0.31 9.14
N ILE A 133 -1.85 1.23 9.71
CA ILE A 133 -3.05 0.89 10.50
C ILE A 133 -4.08 0.21 9.61
N GLY A 134 -4.30 0.73 8.39
CA GLY A 134 -5.19 0.10 7.41
C GLY A 134 -4.76 -1.32 7.06
N GLY A 135 -3.45 -1.55 6.86
CA GLY A 135 -2.88 -2.86 6.61
C GLY A 135 -3.05 -3.81 7.79
N LEU A 136 -2.78 -3.35 9.01
CA LEU A 136 -2.89 -4.15 10.23
C LEU A 136 -4.34 -4.61 10.45
N LEU A 137 -5.30 -3.68 10.36
CA LEU A 137 -6.73 -3.99 10.48
C LEU A 137 -7.21 -4.89 9.34
N GLY A 138 -6.79 -4.61 8.10
CA GLY A 138 -7.10 -5.43 6.94
C GLY A 138 -6.60 -6.86 7.10
N GLY A 139 -5.36 -7.04 7.57
CA GLY A 139 -4.76 -8.35 7.81
C GLY A 139 -5.49 -9.16 8.87
N ILE A 140 -5.91 -8.52 9.97
CA ILE A 140 -6.71 -9.18 11.02
C ILE A 140 -8.05 -9.67 10.45
N VAL A 141 -8.76 -8.80 9.72
CA VAL A 141 -10.08 -9.13 9.14
C VAL A 141 -9.94 -10.28 8.13
N LEU A 142 -8.97 -10.21 7.22
CA LEU A 142 -8.75 -11.22 6.19
C LEU A 142 -8.48 -12.60 6.79
N GLU A 143 -7.69 -12.68 7.86
CA GLU A 143 -7.39 -13.95 8.50
C GLU A 143 -8.57 -14.45 9.34
N SER A 144 -9.31 -13.57 10.02
CA SER A 144 -10.49 -13.96 10.81
C SER A 144 -11.61 -14.59 9.97
N VAL A 145 -11.65 -14.29 8.67
CA VAL A 145 -12.60 -14.89 7.71
C VAL A 145 -12.07 -16.22 7.14
N ARG A 146 -10.76 -16.48 7.24
CA ARG A 146 -10.09 -17.69 6.71
C ARG A 146 -9.84 -18.77 7.78
N ALA A 147 -9.84 -18.39 9.06
CA ALA A 147 -9.76 -19.28 10.22
C ALA A 147 -11.11 -19.96 10.50
#